data_AF-A0A7S1V5V7-F1
#
_entry.id   AF-A0A7S1V5V7-F1
#
_cell.length_a   1.000
_cell.length_b   1.000
_cell.length_c   1.000
_cell.angle_alpha   90.00
_cell.angle_beta   90.00
_cell.angle_gamma   90.00
#
_symmetry.space_group_name_H-M   'P 1'
#
loop_
_entity.id
_entity.type
_entity.pdbx_description
1 polymer ?
#
loop_
_entity_poly.entity_id
_entity_poly.type
_entity_poly.pdbx_seq_one_letter_code
_entity_poly.pdbx_strand_id
1 'polypeptide(L)'
;FFCSADCSPFLLHRSFCVALFSRFFSPPPLPNFCSPLFHRYTFYHPYSLANPPFFSSALFIAMFRIPSVALGRRSLASSLTRTASLYHTFAPGADTKSQVLKWTSNPQLATWVADNVMLCDPARVHLCDGSEEEAKELLDYQVRTGTLIKLNEKLRPNSYLARSDVGDVARVEESTFICSENKEDAGPLNNWRDPQEMHEELETLFTGAMEGRTMYVVPFSMGPVGSPLSAYGVQITDSPYVVSSMRVMARMGDAAKAQIEAQGHFVPALHSLGAPLADPTAQDSAWPCSAKTKMIVHFPESR
;
A
#
# COMPACT_ATOMS: atom_id res chain seq x y z
N PHE A 1 -18.50 -33.43 -16.44
CA PHE A 1 -17.46 -33.25 -17.47
C PHE A 1 -17.07 -31.79 -17.46
N PHE A 2 -15.79 -31.57 -17.12
CA PHE A 2 -15.14 -30.29 -16.83
C PHE A 2 -14.87 -29.46 -18.08
N CYS A 3 -14.99 -28.13 -17.99
CA CYS A 3 -14.16 -27.14 -18.68
C CYS A 3 -14.34 -25.79 -17.94
N SER A 4 -13.30 -25.32 -17.23
CA SER A 4 -12.45 -24.16 -17.59
C SER A 4 -13.18 -22.81 -17.50
N ALA A 5 -12.74 -21.75 -16.82
CA ALA A 5 -11.39 -21.33 -16.47
C ALA A 5 -11.43 -20.23 -15.39
N ASP A 6 -10.35 -20.16 -14.62
CA ASP A 6 -9.70 -18.95 -14.09
C ASP A 6 -10.53 -17.88 -13.38
N CYS A 7 -10.82 -18.12 -12.10
CA CYS A 7 -11.02 -17.05 -11.11
C CYS A 7 -9.68 -16.68 -10.47
N SER A 8 -9.17 -15.49 -10.81
CA SER A 8 -7.98 -14.87 -10.21
C SER A 8 -8.27 -14.44 -8.75
N PRO A 9 -7.41 -14.77 -7.77
CA PRO A 9 -7.59 -14.35 -6.38
C PRO A 9 -6.95 -12.97 -6.16
N PHE A 10 -7.66 -11.90 -6.49
CA PHE A 10 -7.19 -10.50 -6.33
C PHE A 10 -8.12 -9.62 -5.48
N LEU A 11 -9.01 -10.23 -4.68
CA LEU A 11 -10.19 -9.54 -4.14
C LEU A 11 -10.03 -8.94 -2.73
N LEU A 12 -9.04 -9.32 -1.93
CA LEU A 12 -9.01 -8.92 -0.51
C LEU A 12 -8.64 -7.45 -0.26
N HIS A 13 -7.58 -6.95 -0.88
CA HIS A 13 -7.02 -5.64 -0.49
C HIS A 13 -7.53 -4.45 -1.31
N ARG A 14 -8.47 -4.69 -2.25
CA ARG A 14 -9.33 -3.61 -2.75
C ARG A 14 -10.22 -3.06 -1.64
N SER A 15 -10.42 -3.74 -0.50
CA SER A 15 -11.34 -3.28 0.54
C SER A 15 -10.88 -2.00 1.26
N PHE A 16 -9.61 -1.93 1.69
CA PHE A 16 -9.06 -0.69 2.28
C PHE A 16 -8.85 0.39 1.21
N CYS A 17 -8.34 0.01 0.02
CA CYS A 17 -8.15 0.97 -1.06
C CYS A 17 -9.48 1.55 -1.55
N VAL A 18 -10.56 0.77 -1.68
CA VAL A 18 -11.89 1.24 -2.12
C VAL A 18 -12.56 2.12 -1.07
N ALA A 19 -12.38 1.84 0.22
CA ALA A 19 -12.75 2.75 1.31
C ALA A 19 -12.01 4.11 1.19
N LEU A 20 -10.73 4.08 0.85
CA LEU A 20 -9.97 5.27 0.44
C LEU A 20 -10.58 5.92 -0.83
N PHE A 21 -10.92 5.14 -1.86
CA PHE A 21 -11.48 5.64 -3.13
C PHE A 21 -12.82 6.37 -2.92
N SER A 22 -13.68 5.97 -1.97
CA SER A 22 -14.90 6.71 -1.62
C SER A 22 -14.64 8.08 -1.00
N ARG A 23 -13.49 8.29 -0.32
CA ARG A 23 -13.12 9.60 0.24
C ARG A 23 -12.73 10.63 -0.82
N PHE A 24 -12.25 10.19 -1.98
CA PHE A 24 -11.77 11.09 -3.04
C PHE A 24 -12.88 11.59 -3.98
N PHE A 25 -14.03 10.94 -3.99
CA PHE A 25 -15.15 11.26 -4.89
C PHE A 25 -16.48 11.31 -4.12
N SER A 26 -16.64 12.27 -3.20
CA SER A 26 -17.98 12.74 -2.81
C SER A 26 -18.36 13.89 -3.74
N PRO A 27 -19.34 13.73 -4.65
CA PRO A 27 -19.81 14.84 -5.48
C PRO A 27 -20.58 15.85 -4.60
N PRO A 28 -20.52 17.17 -4.89
CA PRO A 28 -21.44 18.13 -4.29
C PRO A 28 -22.89 17.80 -4.71
N PRO A 29 -23.91 18.18 -3.92
CA PRO A 29 -25.31 17.94 -4.29
C PRO A 29 -25.63 18.77 -5.53
N LEU A 30 -25.76 18.11 -6.69
CA LEU A 30 -26.23 18.75 -7.91
C LEU A 30 -27.77 18.73 -7.96
N PRO A 31 -28.41 19.83 -8.40
CA PRO A 31 -29.86 19.89 -8.50
C PRO A 31 -30.38 19.01 -9.65
N ASN A 32 -31.55 18.41 -9.40
CA ASN A 32 -32.28 17.52 -10.30
C ASN A 32 -32.42 18.08 -11.73
N PHE A 33 -31.86 17.36 -12.71
CA PHE A 33 -32.32 17.46 -14.11
C PHE A 33 -32.45 16.04 -14.71
N CYS A 34 -33.71 15.62 -14.86
CA CYS A 34 -34.10 14.49 -15.70
C CYS A 34 -34.00 14.87 -17.18
N SER A 35 -33.37 14.06 -18.02
CA SER A 35 -33.95 13.44 -19.23
C SER A 35 -32.89 12.80 -20.15
N PRO A 36 -33.25 11.79 -20.97
CA PRO A 36 -32.31 10.79 -21.49
C PRO A 36 -32.00 10.97 -22.99
N LEU A 37 -30.76 10.69 -23.41
CA LEU A 37 -30.44 10.42 -24.81
C LEU A 37 -29.43 9.28 -24.92
N PHE A 38 -29.94 8.11 -25.30
CA PHE A 38 -29.20 6.97 -25.82
C PHE A 38 -28.53 7.35 -27.14
N HIS A 39 -27.24 7.05 -27.32
CA HIS A 39 -26.73 6.64 -28.63
C HIS A 39 -25.59 5.61 -28.51
N ARG A 40 -25.84 4.45 -29.13
CA ARG A 40 -24.88 3.38 -29.42
C ARG A 40 -23.87 3.88 -30.46
N TYR A 41 -22.60 3.54 -30.31
CA TYR A 41 -21.73 3.37 -31.47
C TYR A 41 -20.85 2.13 -31.33
N THR A 42 -20.94 1.31 -32.37
CA THR A 42 -20.32 0.01 -32.59
C THR A 42 -18.97 0.17 -33.27
N PHE A 43 -18.09 -0.79 -32.99
CA PHE A 43 -16.80 -1.11 -33.62
C PHE A 43 -16.65 -0.80 -35.12
N TYR A 44 -15.45 -0.37 -35.52
CA TYR A 44 -14.81 -0.80 -36.78
C TYR A 44 -13.27 -0.85 -36.67
N HIS A 45 -12.73 -2.03 -36.97
CA HIS A 45 -11.35 -2.31 -37.35
C HIS A 45 -11.30 -2.37 -38.89
N PRO A 46 -10.14 -2.16 -39.54
CA PRO A 46 -9.84 -3.00 -40.69
C PRO A 46 -8.43 -3.60 -40.65
N TYR A 47 -8.38 -4.86 -41.07
CA TYR A 47 -7.21 -5.62 -41.49
C TYR A 47 -6.74 -5.14 -42.87
N SER A 48 -5.44 -5.25 -43.14
CA SER A 48 -4.96 -5.55 -44.51
C SER A 48 -3.73 -6.44 -44.47
N LEU A 49 -3.76 -7.44 -45.36
CA LEU A 49 -2.92 -8.61 -45.52
C LEU A 49 -1.71 -8.31 -46.41
N ALA A 50 -0.56 -8.97 -46.18
CA ALA A 50 0.15 -9.76 -47.20
C ALA A 50 1.52 -10.29 -46.69
N ASN A 51 1.76 -11.57 -46.96
CA ASN A 51 3.01 -12.37 -46.90
C ASN A 51 2.86 -13.43 -48.02
N PRO A 52 3.89 -14.22 -48.43
CA PRO A 52 5.35 -14.03 -48.55
C PRO A 52 5.79 -14.49 -50.00
N PRO A 53 7.00 -15.05 -50.39
CA PRO A 53 7.74 -16.18 -49.76
C PRO A 53 9.32 -16.15 -49.74
N PHE A 54 9.88 -16.96 -48.81
CA PHE A 54 11.12 -17.78 -48.81
C PHE A 54 12.51 -17.29 -49.33
N PHE A 55 13.54 -17.37 -48.46
CA PHE A 55 14.86 -18.07 -48.61
C PHE A 55 15.76 -17.71 -47.39
N SER A 56 16.06 -18.65 -46.49
CA SER A 56 17.35 -19.37 -46.32
C SER A 56 18.43 -18.67 -45.48
N SER A 57 18.79 -19.35 -44.38
CA SER A 57 20.09 -19.46 -43.69
C SER A 57 21.03 -18.24 -43.56
N ALA A 58 21.24 -17.78 -42.32
CA ALA A 58 22.58 -17.52 -41.79
C ALA A 58 22.53 -17.34 -40.27
N LEU A 59 23.11 -18.31 -39.59
CA LEU A 59 23.54 -18.31 -38.20
C LEU A 59 24.66 -17.27 -38.04
N PHE A 60 24.47 -16.23 -37.22
CA PHE A 60 25.59 -15.46 -36.68
C PHE A 60 25.40 -15.26 -35.17
N ILE A 61 26.06 -16.16 -34.45
CA ILE A 61 26.33 -16.09 -33.02
C ILE A 61 27.46 -15.06 -32.83
N ALA A 62 27.18 -13.97 -32.13
CA ALA A 62 28.24 -13.11 -31.57
C ALA A 62 28.36 -13.41 -30.07
N MET A 63 29.20 -14.40 -29.74
CA MET A 63 29.70 -14.60 -28.38
C MET A 63 30.79 -13.56 -28.11
N PHE A 64 30.61 -12.72 -27.09
CA PHE A 64 31.71 -11.91 -26.55
C PHE A 64 32.40 -12.67 -25.41
N ARG A 65 33.70 -12.89 -25.59
CA ARG A 65 34.63 -13.56 -24.68
C ARG A 65 35.33 -12.51 -23.82
N ILE A 66 35.14 -12.53 -22.50
CA ILE A 66 35.90 -11.71 -21.55
C ILE A 66 37.14 -12.52 -21.10
N PRO A 67 38.37 -11.97 -21.16
CA PRO A 67 39.57 -12.69 -20.77
C PRO A 67 39.71 -12.80 -19.24
N SER A 68 40.06 -14.00 -18.77
CA SER A 68 40.44 -14.31 -17.39
C SER A 68 41.76 -13.62 -17.01
N VAL A 69 41.79 -12.97 -15.84
CA VAL A 69 43.02 -12.52 -15.17
C VAL A 69 43.10 -13.17 -13.78
N ALA A 70 44.33 -13.49 -13.40
CA ALA A 70 44.76 -14.48 -12.42
C ALA A 70 44.36 -14.24 -10.96
N LEU A 71 44.27 -15.36 -10.22
CA LEU A 71 44.13 -15.44 -8.77
C LEU A 71 45.35 -14.83 -8.05
N GLY A 72 45.11 -13.81 -7.22
CA GLY A 72 46.01 -13.37 -6.17
C GLY A 72 45.34 -13.50 -4.80
N ARG A 73 45.88 -14.36 -3.92
CA ARG A 73 45.45 -14.53 -2.53
C ARG A 73 45.48 -13.17 -1.80
N ARG A 74 44.32 -12.74 -1.27
CA ARG A 74 44.27 -11.76 -0.18
C ARG A 74 43.27 -12.20 0.89
N SER A 75 43.75 -12.06 2.11
CA SER A 75 43.14 -12.34 3.41
C SER A 75 41.66 -11.95 3.49
N LEU A 76 40.82 -12.93 3.87
CA LEU A 76 39.42 -12.73 4.25
C LEU A 76 39.37 -12.08 5.65
N ALA A 77 39.32 -10.75 5.69
CA ALA A 77 38.69 -10.03 6.78
C ALA A 77 37.35 -9.52 6.25
N SER A 78 36.27 -10.14 6.71
CA SER A 78 34.90 -9.85 6.34
C SER A 78 34.53 -8.41 6.77
N SER A 79 34.71 -7.46 5.86
CA SER A 79 34.00 -6.19 5.93
C SER A 79 32.57 -6.48 5.51
N LEU A 80 31.66 -6.49 6.49
CA LEU A 80 30.23 -6.49 6.29
C LEU A 80 29.89 -5.29 5.40
N THR A 81 29.69 -5.53 4.11
CA THR A 81 28.99 -4.60 3.23
C THR A 81 27.55 -4.50 3.72
N ARG A 82 27.34 -3.58 4.65
CA ARG A 82 26.07 -2.97 5.03
C ARG A 82 25.48 -2.40 3.74
N THR A 83 24.70 -3.21 3.02
CA THR A 83 23.98 -2.76 1.83
C THR A 83 23.02 -1.65 2.26
N ALA A 84 23.18 -0.50 1.63
CA ALA A 84 22.52 0.74 1.97
C ALA A 84 21.02 0.67 1.66
N SER A 85 20.22 0.65 2.72
CA SER A 85 18.85 1.17 2.77
C SER A 85 18.67 1.82 4.16
N LEU A 86 19.54 2.80 4.46
CA LEU A 86 19.71 3.39 5.81
C LEU A 86 19.08 4.78 5.95
N TYR A 87 18.37 5.28 4.93
CA TYR A 87 17.85 6.65 4.95
C TYR A 87 16.38 6.77 5.36
N HIS A 88 15.65 5.66 5.49
CA HIS A 88 14.20 5.73 5.72
C HIS A 88 13.68 4.95 6.93
N THR A 89 14.53 4.20 7.66
CA THR A 89 14.08 3.48 8.87
C THR A 89 14.80 3.96 10.13
N PHE A 90 14.05 4.23 11.19
CA PHE A 90 14.59 4.58 12.51
C PHE A 90 13.78 3.94 13.64
N ALA A 91 14.39 3.83 14.82
CA ALA A 91 13.68 3.43 16.03
C ALA A 91 13.02 4.67 16.66
N PRO A 92 11.74 4.62 17.07
CA PRO A 92 11.09 5.73 17.76
C PRO A 92 11.79 6.12 19.06
N GLY A 93 11.67 7.39 19.39
CA GLY A 93 12.20 8.00 20.62
C GLY A 93 11.78 9.45 20.75
N ALA A 94 12.39 10.17 21.69
CA ALA A 94 12.10 11.60 21.92
C ALA A 94 12.38 12.48 20.68
N ASP A 95 13.21 12.02 19.75
CA ASP A 95 13.58 12.70 18.52
C ASP A 95 12.70 12.32 17.31
N THR A 96 11.67 11.48 17.48
CA THR A 96 10.80 10.99 16.39
C THR A 96 10.33 12.12 15.48
N LYS A 97 9.76 13.20 16.04
CA LYS A 97 9.30 14.34 15.24
C LYS A 97 10.43 15.01 14.46
N SER A 98 11.62 15.12 15.05
CA SER A 98 12.81 15.67 14.38
C SER A 98 13.29 14.76 13.24
N GLN A 99 13.24 13.44 13.42
CA GLN A 99 13.55 12.46 12.37
C GLN A 99 12.60 12.62 11.18
N VAL A 100 11.28 12.72 11.43
CA VAL A 100 10.28 12.90 10.36
C VAL A 100 10.43 14.26 9.68
N LEU A 101 10.76 15.34 10.41
CA LEU A 101 11.04 16.66 9.83
C LEU A 101 12.29 16.70 8.93
N LYS A 102 13.20 15.73 9.03
CA LYS A 102 14.31 15.59 8.07
C LYS A 102 13.84 14.97 6.74
N TRP A 103 12.74 14.22 6.77
CA TRP A 103 12.18 13.53 5.62
C TRP A 103 11.11 14.36 4.88
N THR A 104 10.36 15.18 5.61
CA THR A 104 9.36 16.08 5.02
C THR A 104 9.46 17.51 5.54
N SER A 105 9.23 18.48 4.65
CA SER A 105 9.10 19.89 5.03
C SER A 105 7.71 20.27 5.54
N ASN A 106 6.72 19.36 5.49
CA ASN A 106 5.36 19.63 5.97
C ASN A 106 5.25 19.37 7.49
N PRO A 107 5.10 20.40 8.34
CA PRO A 107 5.07 20.25 9.79
C PRO A 107 3.79 19.58 10.30
N GLN A 108 2.66 19.70 9.58
CA GLN A 108 1.41 19.03 9.92
C GLN A 108 1.55 17.52 9.72
N LEU A 109 2.14 17.11 8.60
CA LEU A 109 2.46 15.70 8.34
C LEU A 109 3.42 15.15 9.40
N ALA A 110 4.51 15.88 9.71
CA ALA A 110 5.47 15.43 10.71
C ALA A 110 4.86 15.31 12.12
N THR A 111 3.95 16.21 12.49
CA THR A 111 3.22 16.14 13.76
C THR A 111 2.27 14.94 13.77
N TRP A 112 1.44 14.78 12.74
CA TRP A 112 0.52 13.66 12.62
C TRP A 112 1.22 12.30 12.66
N VAL A 113 2.36 12.14 11.96
CA VAL A 113 3.16 10.92 12.05
C VAL A 113 3.69 10.71 13.47
N ALA A 114 4.26 11.73 14.10
CA ALA A 114 4.80 11.60 15.46
C ALA A 114 3.73 11.24 16.50
N ASP A 115 2.54 11.83 16.40
CA ASP A 115 1.41 11.53 17.29
C ASP A 115 0.95 10.08 17.12
N ASN A 116 0.87 9.57 15.89
CA ASN A 116 0.51 8.18 15.63
C ASN A 116 1.62 7.19 16.03
N VAL A 117 2.89 7.57 15.92
CA VAL A 117 4.00 6.77 16.48
C VAL A 117 3.85 6.64 17.99
N MET A 118 3.52 7.72 18.69
CA MET A 118 3.29 7.71 20.13
C MET A 118 2.08 6.85 20.51
N LEU A 119 0.97 6.96 19.75
CA LEU A 119 -0.24 6.18 19.99
C LEU A 119 -0.02 4.68 19.76
N CYS A 120 0.56 4.31 18.62
CA CYS A 120 0.63 2.92 18.18
C CYS A 120 1.84 2.13 18.71
N ASP A 121 2.83 2.81 19.29
CA ASP A 121 4.06 2.25 19.86
C ASP A 121 4.81 1.23 18.96
N PRO A 122 5.20 1.60 17.72
CA PRO A 122 5.90 0.68 16.85
C PRO A 122 7.37 0.50 17.27
N ALA A 123 7.95 -0.67 16.99
CA ALA A 123 9.37 -0.91 17.24
C ALA A 123 10.29 -0.13 16.28
N ARG A 124 9.81 0.18 15.07
CA ARG A 124 10.52 0.93 14.04
C ARG A 124 9.54 1.75 13.22
N VAL A 125 10.00 2.86 12.67
CA VAL A 125 9.28 3.66 11.66
C VAL A 125 10.05 3.62 10.36
N HIS A 126 9.36 3.31 9.27
CA HIS A 126 9.87 3.26 7.91
C HIS A 126 9.12 4.27 7.03
N LEU A 127 9.84 5.20 6.42
CA LEU A 127 9.28 6.29 5.62
C LEU A 127 9.37 5.93 4.14
N CYS A 128 8.26 5.47 3.55
CA CYS A 128 8.31 4.88 2.21
C CYS A 128 8.66 5.89 1.11
N ASP A 129 9.59 5.53 0.23
CA ASP A 129 10.00 6.32 -0.94
C ASP A 129 9.40 5.82 -2.27
N GLY A 130 8.89 4.59 -2.31
CA GLY A 130 8.24 3.98 -3.47
C GLY A 130 9.20 3.43 -4.55
N SER A 131 10.50 3.45 -4.29
CA SER A 131 11.54 2.96 -5.20
C SER A 131 11.40 1.47 -5.53
N GLU A 132 12.05 1.03 -6.61
CA GLU A 132 12.10 -0.40 -6.95
C GLU A 132 12.95 -1.19 -5.94
N GLU A 133 13.98 -0.55 -5.39
CA GLU A 133 14.85 -1.10 -4.35
C GLU A 133 14.06 -1.39 -3.07
N GLU A 134 13.30 -0.40 -2.58
CA GLU A 134 12.40 -0.56 -1.43
C GLU A 134 11.38 -1.66 -1.67
N ALA A 135 10.73 -1.66 -2.83
CA ALA A 135 9.75 -2.67 -3.19
C ALA A 135 10.34 -4.08 -3.18
N LYS A 136 11.54 -4.24 -3.75
CA LYS A 136 12.24 -5.53 -3.76
C LYS A 136 12.61 -5.97 -2.33
N GLU A 137 13.11 -5.06 -1.50
CA GLU A 137 13.46 -5.37 -0.10
C GLU A 137 12.24 -5.82 0.70
N LEU A 138 11.09 -5.15 0.52
CA LEU A 138 9.83 -5.51 1.19
C LEU A 138 9.26 -6.85 0.70
N LEU A 139 9.34 -7.13 -0.61
CA LEU A 139 8.91 -8.42 -1.16
C LEU A 139 9.80 -9.56 -0.67
N ASP A 140 11.12 -9.37 -0.69
CA ASP A 140 12.06 -10.36 -0.17
C ASP A 140 11.86 -10.60 1.34
N TYR A 141 11.61 -9.53 2.11
CA TYR A 141 11.26 -9.64 3.52
C TYR A 141 10.00 -10.49 3.73
N GLN A 142 8.92 -10.22 3.00
CA GLN A 142 7.66 -10.96 3.13
C GLN A 142 7.76 -12.42 2.68
N VAL A 143 8.64 -12.73 1.72
CA VAL A 143 8.94 -14.13 1.37
C VAL A 143 9.69 -14.82 2.51
N ARG A 144 10.66 -14.13 3.14
CA ARG A 144 11.39 -14.69 4.28
C ARG A 144 10.49 -14.92 5.51
N THR A 145 9.54 -14.02 5.76
CA THR A 145 8.60 -14.15 6.89
C THR A 145 7.41 -15.06 6.60
N GLY A 146 7.27 -15.55 5.36
CA GLY A 146 6.24 -16.51 4.96
C GLY A 146 4.89 -15.89 4.59
N THR A 147 4.75 -14.57 4.64
CA THR A 147 3.55 -13.85 4.16
C THR A 147 3.36 -14.05 2.65
N LEU A 148 4.45 -14.04 1.89
CA LEU A 148 4.45 -14.23 0.44
C LEU A 148 5.15 -15.52 0.02
N ILE A 149 4.60 -16.16 -1.00
CA ILE A 149 5.21 -17.29 -1.69
C ILE A 149 5.57 -16.81 -3.09
N LYS A 150 6.86 -16.82 -3.43
CA LYS A 150 7.32 -16.48 -4.77
C LYS A 150 6.83 -17.52 -5.78
N LEU A 151 6.20 -17.06 -6.86
CA LEU A 151 5.69 -17.94 -7.91
C LEU A 151 6.80 -18.36 -8.87
N ASN A 152 6.47 -19.30 -9.77
CA ASN A 152 7.41 -19.77 -10.77
C ASN A 152 7.77 -18.65 -11.76
N GLU A 153 9.02 -18.17 -11.70
CA GLU A 153 9.50 -17.06 -12.53
C GLU A 153 9.38 -17.28 -14.05
N LYS A 154 9.40 -18.53 -14.52
CA LYS A 154 9.22 -18.82 -15.96
C LYS A 154 7.78 -18.64 -16.41
N LEU A 155 6.82 -18.87 -15.52
CA LEU A 155 5.39 -18.82 -15.84
C LEU A 155 4.76 -17.47 -15.45
N ARG A 156 5.20 -16.92 -14.32
CA ARG A 156 4.69 -15.69 -13.71
C ARG A 156 5.87 -14.92 -13.11
N PRO A 157 6.65 -14.21 -13.95
CA PRO A 157 7.79 -13.45 -13.48
C PRO A 157 7.35 -12.36 -12.49
N ASN A 158 8.19 -12.09 -11.48
CA ASN A 158 7.95 -11.08 -10.44
C ASN A 158 6.54 -11.16 -9.79
N SER A 159 6.06 -12.39 -9.56
CA SER A 159 4.71 -12.63 -9.05
C SER A 159 4.75 -13.43 -7.74
N TYR A 160 3.80 -13.13 -6.86
CA TYR A 160 3.76 -13.64 -5.50
C TYR A 160 2.34 -14.11 -5.16
N LEU A 161 2.23 -15.09 -4.27
CA LEU A 161 0.98 -15.58 -3.68
C LEU A 161 0.99 -15.28 -2.19
N ALA A 162 -0.03 -14.56 -1.72
CA ALA A 162 -0.35 -14.47 -0.30
C ALA A 162 -1.56 -15.37 0.00
N ARG A 163 -1.62 -15.92 1.22
CA ARG A 163 -2.80 -16.64 1.72
C ARG A 163 -3.20 -15.99 3.03
N SER A 164 -4.40 -15.45 3.06
CA SER A 164 -4.91 -14.77 4.25
C SER A 164 -5.42 -15.74 5.31
N ASP A 165 -5.64 -15.21 6.51
CA ASP A 165 -6.43 -15.90 7.53
C ASP A 165 -7.87 -16.12 7.04
N VAL A 166 -8.49 -17.23 7.45
CA VAL A 166 -9.86 -17.60 7.06
C VAL A 166 -10.92 -16.62 7.56
N GLY A 167 -10.64 -15.94 8.68
CA GLY A 167 -11.50 -14.88 9.20
C GLY A 167 -11.34 -13.57 8.44
N ASP A 168 -10.30 -13.42 7.62
CA ASP A 168 -9.93 -12.20 6.92
C ASP A 168 -9.85 -12.40 5.40
N VAL A 169 -11.00 -12.69 4.79
CA VAL A 169 -11.09 -13.06 3.37
C VAL A 169 -11.91 -12.10 2.51
N ALA A 170 -12.61 -11.15 3.12
CA ALA A 170 -13.50 -10.23 2.43
C ALA A 170 -13.65 -8.92 3.20
N ARG A 171 -14.32 -7.97 2.56
CA ARG A 171 -14.82 -6.79 3.26
C ARG A 171 -15.82 -7.22 4.34
N VAL A 172 -15.84 -6.47 5.44
CA VAL A 172 -16.82 -6.61 6.52
C VAL A 172 -17.73 -5.39 6.49
N GLU A 173 -18.74 -5.41 5.61
CA GLU A 173 -19.65 -4.28 5.45
C GLU A 173 -20.35 -3.90 6.76
N GLU A 174 -20.67 -4.89 7.61
CA GLU A 174 -21.28 -4.70 8.92
C GLU A 174 -20.41 -3.91 9.92
N SER A 175 -19.11 -3.86 9.67
CA SER A 175 -18.13 -3.11 10.50
C SER A 175 -17.46 -1.97 9.73
N THR A 176 -18.11 -1.52 8.66
CA THR A 176 -17.73 -0.32 7.91
C THR A 176 -18.67 0.83 8.27
N PHE A 177 -18.13 1.91 8.83
CA PHE A 177 -18.88 3.03 9.37
C PHE A 177 -18.57 4.34 8.66
N ILE A 178 -19.61 5.17 8.51
CA ILE A 178 -19.53 6.58 8.14
C ILE A 178 -19.92 7.38 9.38
N CYS A 179 -18.94 8.04 9.99
CA CYS A 179 -19.07 8.81 11.21
C CYS A 179 -19.10 10.31 10.88
N SER A 180 -20.18 10.74 10.23
CA SER A 180 -20.49 12.17 10.03
C SER A 180 -21.01 12.81 11.30
N GLU A 181 -20.90 14.13 11.42
CA GLU A 181 -21.40 14.88 12.60
C GLU A 181 -22.90 14.65 12.81
N ASN A 182 -23.70 14.65 11.74
CA ASN A 182 -25.11 14.30 11.79
C ASN A 182 -25.35 12.93 11.16
N LYS A 183 -26.27 12.16 11.74
CA LYS A 183 -26.62 10.82 11.25
C LYS A 183 -27.24 10.84 9.85
N GLU A 184 -27.98 11.90 9.54
CA GLU A 184 -28.68 12.05 8.27
C GLU A 184 -27.70 12.19 7.09
N ASP A 185 -26.52 12.75 7.34
CA ASP A 185 -25.48 12.96 6.32
C ASP A 185 -24.81 11.64 5.89
N ALA A 186 -24.77 10.63 6.77
CA ALA A 186 -24.42 9.27 6.37
C ALA A 186 -25.52 8.63 5.52
N GLY A 187 -26.78 8.96 5.76
CA GLY A 187 -27.92 8.47 4.99
C GLY A 187 -28.28 7.00 5.29
N PRO A 188 -29.36 6.49 4.68
CA PRO A 188 -29.97 5.20 5.06
C PRO A 188 -29.21 3.96 4.56
N LEU A 189 -28.20 4.16 3.71
CA LEU A 189 -27.41 3.06 3.11
C LEU A 189 -26.11 2.78 3.86
N ASN A 190 -25.77 3.59 4.86
CA ASN A 190 -24.51 3.51 5.58
C ASN A 190 -24.74 3.16 7.05
N ASN A 191 -23.79 2.43 7.63
CA ASN A 191 -23.74 2.28 9.09
C ASN A 191 -23.19 3.57 9.67
N TRP A 192 -23.98 4.24 10.50
CA TRP A 192 -23.57 5.44 11.19
C TRP A 192 -23.29 5.15 12.67
N ARG A 193 -22.25 5.78 13.19
CA ARG A 193 -21.96 5.89 14.63
C ARG A 193 -21.49 7.30 14.93
N ASP A 194 -21.74 7.74 16.16
CA ASP A 194 -21.29 9.04 16.63
C ASP A 194 -19.76 9.16 16.46
N PRO A 195 -19.26 10.27 15.87
CA PRO A 195 -17.83 10.42 15.61
C PRO A 195 -16.98 10.50 16.87
N GLN A 196 -17.49 11.09 17.95
CA GLN A 196 -16.74 11.19 19.21
C GLN A 196 -16.62 9.81 19.86
N GLU A 197 -17.72 9.07 19.98
CA GLU A 197 -17.69 7.70 20.51
C GLU A 197 -16.76 6.79 19.70
N MET A 198 -16.75 6.97 18.38
CA MET A 198 -15.89 6.21 17.49
C MET A 198 -14.41 6.57 17.66
N HIS A 199 -14.08 7.84 17.85
CA HIS A 199 -12.70 8.25 18.12
C HIS A 199 -12.17 7.64 19.43
N GLU A 200 -12.96 7.64 20.50
CA GLU A 200 -12.58 7.06 21.80
C GLU A 200 -12.34 5.53 21.70
N GLU A 201 -13.20 4.82 20.96
CA GLU A 201 -13.02 3.38 20.72
C GLU A 201 -11.78 3.10 19.87
N LEU A 202 -11.58 3.84 18.77
CA LEU A 202 -10.41 3.68 17.91
C LEU A 202 -9.11 4.01 18.64
N GLU A 203 -9.07 5.07 19.46
CA GLU A 203 -7.90 5.42 20.26
C GLU A 203 -7.50 4.26 21.19
N THR A 204 -8.49 3.63 21.83
CA THR A 204 -8.28 2.43 22.66
C THR A 204 -7.72 1.27 21.83
N LEU A 205 -8.26 1.03 20.63
CA LEU A 205 -7.81 -0.06 19.75
C LEU A 205 -6.43 0.18 19.15
N PHE A 206 -6.06 1.43 18.87
CA PHE A 206 -4.78 1.80 18.28
C PHE A 206 -3.66 1.93 19.30
N THR A 207 -3.98 2.14 20.59
CA THR A 207 -3.00 2.24 21.67
C THR A 207 -2.13 0.97 21.72
N GLY A 208 -0.84 1.09 21.41
CA GLY A 208 0.11 -0.03 21.39
C GLY A 208 -0.13 -1.08 20.31
N ALA A 209 -1.01 -0.81 19.33
CA ALA A 209 -1.42 -1.81 18.33
C ALA A 209 -0.28 -2.30 17.43
N MET A 210 0.81 -1.54 17.33
CA MET A 210 1.98 -1.83 16.50
C MET A 210 3.21 -2.28 17.30
N GLU A 211 3.05 -2.62 18.58
CA GLU A 211 4.15 -3.10 19.42
C GLU A 211 4.90 -4.26 18.73
N GLY A 212 6.24 -4.17 18.70
CA GLY A 212 7.10 -5.15 18.03
C GLY A 212 7.10 -5.09 16.49
N ARG A 213 6.26 -4.26 15.87
CA ARG A 213 6.12 -4.14 14.40
C ARG A 213 6.78 -2.87 13.85
N THR A 214 6.98 -2.87 12.54
CA THR A 214 7.43 -1.66 11.83
C THR A 214 6.21 -0.90 11.34
N MET A 215 6.12 0.38 11.71
CA MET A 215 5.17 1.33 11.14
C MET A 215 5.72 1.87 9.82
N TYR A 216 4.97 1.72 8.74
CA TYR A 216 5.26 2.26 7.42
C TYR A 216 4.43 3.52 7.20
N VAL A 217 5.09 4.60 6.78
CA VAL A 217 4.44 5.86 6.38
C VAL A 217 4.47 5.92 4.86
N VAL A 218 3.28 5.89 4.23
CA VAL A 218 3.11 5.65 2.79
C VAL A 218 2.42 6.85 2.14
N PRO A 219 3.16 7.83 1.61
CA PRO A 219 2.59 8.89 0.79
C PRO A 219 2.07 8.32 -0.53
N PHE A 220 0.88 8.73 -0.98
CA PHE A 220 0.33 8.28 -2.26
C PHE A 220 -0.52 9.35 -2.94
N SER A 221 -0.67 9.19 -4.26
CA SER A 221 -1.52 10.00 -5.11
C SER A 221 -2.59 9.15 -5.78
N MET A 222 -3.82 9.63 -5.71
CA MET A 222 -4.97 9.12 -6.44
C MET A 222 -5.12 9.90 -7.73
N GLY A 223 -4.97 9.22 -8.87
CA GLY A 223 -4.83 9.87 -10.18
C GLY A 223 -3.37 10.19 -10.53
N PRO A 224 -3.09 10.74 -11.73
CA PRO A 224 -1.74 11.07 -12.17
C PRO A 224 -1.10 12.18 -11.32
N VAL A 225 0.13 11.97 -10.85
CA VAL A 225 0.86 12.96 -10.04
C VAL A 225 0.93 14.31 -10.77
N GLY A 226 0.61 15.39 -10.07
CA GLY A 226 0.56 16.75 -10.61
C GLY A 226 -0.74 17.13 -11.32
N SER A 227 -1.69 16.19 -11.46
CA SER A 227 -3.02 16.50 -11.99
C SER A 227 -3.80 17.41 -11.03
N PRO A 228 -4.56 18.41 -11.52
CA PRO A 228 -5.43 19.23 -10.68
C PRO A 228 -6.62 18.44 -10.09
N LEU A 229 -6.92 17.27 -10.65
CA LEU A 229 -7.95 16.35 -10.14
C LEU A 229 -7.36 15.28 -9.21
N SER A 230 -6.05 15.27 -9.04
CA SER A 230 -5.41 14.32 -8.13
C SER A 230 -5.54 14.77 -6.70
N ALA A 231 -5.74 13.78 -5.85
CA ALA A 231 -5.82 13.97 -4.43
C ALA A 231 -4.77 13.09 -3.75
N TYR A 232 -4.18 13.64 -2.69
CA TYR A 232 -3.00 13.09 -2.05
C TYR A 232 -3.33 12.67 -0.63
N GLY A 233 -2.73 11.58 -0.19
CA GLY A 233 -2.93 11.05 1.14
C GLY A 233 -1.66 10.43 1.69
N VAL A 234 -1.66 10.17 2.99
CA VAL A 234 -0.63 9.40 3.65
C VAL A 234 -1.31 8.29 4.44
N GLN A 235 -0.93 7.05 4.12
CA GLN A 235 -1.36 5.89 4.88
C GLN A 235 -0.26 5.47 5.87
N ILE A 236 -0.60 5.39 7.14
CA ILE A 236 0.20 4.70 8.16
C ILE A 236 -0.29 3.26 8.26
N THR A 237 0.63 2.30 8.22
CA THR A 237 0.31 0.87 8.36
C THR A 237 1.44 0.09 9.02
N ASP A 238 1.12 -0.98 9.76
CA ASP A 238 2.08 -1.98 10.25
C ASP A 238 2.24 -3.21 9.34
N SER A 239 1.68 -3.18 8.12
CA SER A 239 1.65 -4.31 7.20
C SER A 239 2.50 -4.05 5.95
N PRO A 240 3.63 -4.77 5.75
CA PRO A 240 4.43 -4.63 4.53
C PRO A 240 3.68 -5.10 3.28
N TYR A 241 2.68 -5.98 3.44
CA TYR A 241 1.80 -6.41 2.36
C TYR A 241 0.93 -5.26 1.85
N VAL A 242 0.42 -4.43 2.76
CA VAL A 242 -0.32 -3.21 2.42
C VAL A 242 0.58 -2.27 1.61
N VAL A 243 1.81 -2.02 2.05
CA VAL A 243 2.76 -1.14 1.34
C VAL A 243 3.01 -1.65 -0.09
N SER A 244 3.29 -2.94 -0.23
CA SER A 244 3.53 -3.58 -1.54
C SER A 244 2.32 -3.48 -2.46
N SER A 245 1.12 -3.64 -1.91
CA SER A 245 -0.15 -3.50 -2.65
C SER A 245 -0.42 -2.05 -3.04
N MET A 246 -0.19 -1.10 -2.14
CA MET A 246 -0.36 0.34 -2.38
C MET A 246 0.55 0.83 -3.51
N ARG A 247 1.77 0.29 -3.62
CA ARG A 247 2.67 0.57 -4.74
C ARG A 247 2.07 0.23 -6.10
N VAL A 248 1.30 -0.87 -6.18
CA VAL A 248 0.65 -1.31 -7.42
C VAL A 248 -0.64 -0.52 -7.67
N MET A 249 -1.39 -0.22 -6.62
CA MET A 249 -2.74 0.34 -6.70
C MET A 249 -2.78 1.87 -6.82
N ALA A 250 -1.76 2.57 -6.34
CA ALA A 250 -1.65 4.02 -6.32
C ALA A 250 -0.28 4.48 -6.83
N ARG A 251 -0.11 5.78 -7.09
CA ARG A 251 1.23 6.35 -7.28
C ARG A 251 1.81 6.69 -5.92
N MET A 252 2.58 5.76 -5.37
CA MET A 252 3.14 5.81 -4.02
C MET A 252 4.57 6.37 -4.03
N GLY A 253 4.97 7.05 -2.95
CA GLY A 253 6.35 7.44 -2.68
C GLY A 253 6.64 8.94 -2.80
N ASP A 254 7.91 9.26 -3.05
CA ASP A 254 8.44 10.64 -2.99
C ASP A 254 7.71 11.63 -3.91
N ALA A 255 7.26 11.18 -5.08
CA ALA A 255 6.53 12.04 -6.02
C ALA A 255 5.19 12.52 -5.44
N ALA A 256 4.48 11.67 -4.67
CA ALA A 256 3.26 12.06 -3.97
C ALA A 256 3.57 12.94 -2.76
N LYS A 257 4.63 12.61 -2.01
CA LYS A 257 5.11 13.42 -0.88
C LYS A 257 5.41 14.86 -1.29
N ALA A 258 6.13 15.06 -2.40
CA ALA A 258 6.45 16.40 -2.91
C ALA A 258 5.19 17.23 -3.23
N GLN A 259 4.11 16.60 -3.69
CA GLN A 259 2.84 17.28 -3.91
C GLN A 259 2.13 17.65 -2.60
N ILE A 260 2.20 16.78 -1.59
CA ILE A 260 1.69 17.06 -0.24
C ILE A 260 2.44 18.23 0.39
N GLU A 261 3.75 18.31 0.21
CA GLU A 261 4.57 19.42 0.68
C GLU A 261 4.22 20.74 -0.03
N ALA A 262 3.99 20.69 -1.34
CA ALA A 262 3.63 21.85 -2.12
C ALA A 262 2.22 22.38 -1.79
N GLN A 263 1.25 21.49 -1.55
CA GLN A 263 -0.15 21.87 -1.29
C GLN A 263 -0.45 22.08 0.20
N GLY A 264 0.38 21.53 1.09
CA GLY A 264 0.20 21.61 2.53
C GLY A 264 -0.92 20.73 3.10
N HIS A 265 -1.67 20.01 2.26
CA HIS A 265 -2.81 19.18 2.65
C HIS A 265 -2.66 17.72 2.19
N PHE A 266 -3.23 16.79 2.96
CA PHE A 266 -3.29 15.36 2.65
C PHE A 266 -4.47 14.71 3.39
N VAL A 267 -4.96 13.59 2.87
CA VAL A 267 -5.93 12.73 3.56
C VAL A 267 -5.18 11.79 4.52
N PRO A 268 -5.36 11.91 5.85
CA PRO A 268 -4.80 10.98 6.83
C PRO A 268 -5.53 9.63 6.82
N ALA A 269 -4.76 8.54 6.68
CA ALA A 269 -5.29 7.19 6.79
C ALA A 269 -4.44 6.38 7.79
N LEU A 270 -5.03 5.98 8.91
CA LEU A 270 -4.38 5.12 9.90
C LEU A 270 -4.90 3.68 9.73
N HIS A 271 -3.98 2.73 9.72
CA HIS A 271 -4.28 1.30 9.62
C HIS A 271 -3.36 0.52 10.56
N SER A 272 -3.92 -0.47 11.26
CA SER A 272 -3.16 -1.49 11.97
C SER A 272 -3.83 -2.84 11.74
N LEU A 273 -3.02 -3.89 11.70
CA LEU A 273 -3.49 -5.27 11.69
C LEU A 273 -4.14 -5.66 13.03
N GLY A 274 -3.89 -4.91 14.11
CA GLY A 274 -4.39 -5.18 15.46
C GLY A 274 -3.81 -6.46 16.06
N ALA A 275 -2.52 -6.73 15.78
CA ALA A 275 -1.85 -7.97 16.18
C ALA A 275 -0.46 -7.69 16.78
N PRO A 276 -0.34 -6.94 17.88
CA PRO A 276 0.95 -6.58 18.47
C PRO A 276 1.80 -7.81 18.84
N LEU A 277 3.12 -7.66 18.76
CA LEU A 277 4.12 -8.69 19.07
C LEU A 277 4.87 -8.31 20.36
N ALA A 278 4.17 -8.34 21.49
CA ALA A 278 4.71 -7.98 22.80
C ALA A 278 5.84 -8.92 23.27
N ASP A 279 5.81 -10.19 22.86
CA ASP A 279 6.91 -11.13 23.10
C ASP A 279 7.89 -11.12 21.92
N PRO A 280 9.13 -10.62 22.09
CA PRO A 280 10.12 -10.57 21.03
C PRO A 280 10.56 -11.95 20.51
N THR A 281 10.23 -13.01 21.25
CA THR A 281 10.54 -14.40 20.89
C THR A 281 9.39 -15.11 20.20
N ALA A 282 8.18 -14.53 20.23
CA ALA A 282 7.03 -15.10 19.57
C ALA A 282 7.21 -15.07 18.04
N GLN A 283 6.94 -16.21 17.41
CA GLN A 283 6.88 -16.28 15.96
C GLN A 283 5.57 -15.65 15.47
N ASP A 284 5.68 -14.64 14.61
CA ASP A 284 4.54 -14.02 13.96
C ASP A 284 3.82 -15.02 13.02
N SER A 285 2.53 -14.81 12.79
CA SER A 285 1.79 -15.59 11.80
C SER A 285 2.12 -15.10 10.38
N ALA A 286 1.87 -15.94 9.36
CA ALA A 286 2.07 -15.52 7.97
C ALA A 286 1.11 -14.39 7.55
N TRP A 287 -0.09 -14.36 8.16
CA TRP A 287 -1.12 -13.35 7.95
C TRP A 287 -1.66 -12.84 9.30
N PRO A 288 -0.96 -11.92 9.96
CA PRO A 288 -1.41 -11.35 11.22
C PRO A 288 -2.67 -10.51 11.00
N CYS A 289 -3.69 -10.72 11.83
CA CYS A 289 -4.90 -9.90 11.86
C CYS A 289 -5.61 -10.04 13.21
N SER A 290 -6.36 -9.02 13.61
CA SER A 290 -7.36 -9.14 14.65
C SER A 290 -8.57 -9.92 14.12
N ALA A 291 -8.67 -11.19 14.53
CA ALA A 291 -9.75 -12.07 14.07
C ALA A 291 -11.14 -11.66 14.61
N LYS A 292 -11.20 -10.98 15.76
CA LYS A 292 -12.46 -10.66 16.46
C LYS A 292 -12.93 -9.22 16.27
N THR A 293 -11.99 -8.29 16.11
CA THR A 293 -12.30 -6.85 16.03
C THR A 293 -11.77 -6.31 14.71
N LYS A 294 -12.68 -5.92 13.83
CA LYS A 294 -12.37 -5.34 12.52
C LYS A 294 -13.24 -4.11 12.34
N MET A 295 -12.64 -2.99 11.99
CA MET A 295 -13.37 -1.75 11.81
C MET A 295 -12.78 -0.98 10.63
N ILE A 296 -13.65 -0.44 9.78
CA ILE A 296 -13.29 0.48 8.71
C ILE A 296 -14.11 1.73 8.90
N VAL A 297 -13.46 2.83 9.26
CA VAL A 297 -14.15 4.04 9.71
C VAL A 297 -13.79 5.23 8.81
N HIS A 298 -14.79 6.02 8.48
CA HIS A 298 -14.63 7.25 7.70
C HIS A 298 -15.19 8.42 8.50
N PHE A 299 -14.43 9.51 8.55
CA PHE A 299 -14.82 10.78 9.17
C PHE A 299 -14.89 11.84 8.05
N PRO A 300 -16.06 12.03 7.39
CA PRO A 300 -16.18 12.81 6.16
C PRO A 300 -15.66 14.25 6.25
N GLU A 301 -15.85 14.89 7.40
CA GLU A 301 -15.56 16.30 7.67
C GLU A 301 -14.05 16.56 7.83
N SER A 302 -13.35 15.67 8.53
CA SER A 302 -11.90 15.76 8.77
C SER A 302 -11.04 15.06 7.70
N ARG A 303 -11.71 14.37 6.75
CA ARG A 303 -11.15 13.56 5.66
C ARG A 303 -10.45 12.30 6.12
#